data_AF-A0A9P0JWQ4-F1
#
_entry.id   AF-A0A9P0JWQ4-F1
#
_cell.length_a   1.000
_cell.length_b   1.000
_cell.length_c   1.000
_cell.angle_alpha   90.00
_cell.angle_beta   90.00
_cell.angle_gamma   90.00
#
_symmetry.space_group_name_H-M   'P 1'
#
loop_
_entity.id
_entity.type
_entity.pdbx_description
1 polymer ?
#
loop_
_entity_poly.entity_id
_entity_poly.type
_entity_poly.pdbx_seq_one_letter_code
_entity_poly.pdbx_strand_id
1 'polypeptide(L)'
;MLAPTTDLFYCYFKAWNFPNCVGCIDGKHIRIKCPKNSGSIYYNYKQYFSIVLQGIADANYKFVTIDVGAYGKQSDGGIFSLSNIYKCLKTNTFNMPSPEYLPSTEIKAPYVILGDEAYPLKPYLLKPYSRPYLSNEERVFFLELDVALNAHSVY
;
A
#
# COMPACT_ATOMS: atom_id res chain seq x y z
N MET A 1 15.57 -7.51 -1.84
CA MET A 1 14.61 -6.70 -1.06
C MET A 1 15.28 -6.43 0.27
N LEU A 2 15.59 -5.17 0.58
CA LEU A 2 16.18 -4.81 1.88
C LEU A 2 15.08 -4.91 2.93
N ALA A 3 15.35 -5.58 4.05
CA ALA A 3 14.41 -5.59 5.17
C ALA A 3 14.24 -4.16 5.67
N PRO A 4 13.01 -3.68 5.91
CA PRO A 4 12.83 -2.39 6.56
C PRO A 4 13.50 -2.45 7.95
N THR A 5 14.39 -1.50 8.24
CA THR A 5 15.05 -1.40 9.55
C THR A 5 14.05 -0.94 10.60
N THR A 6 14.30 -1.27 11.87
CA THR A 6 13.47 -0.88 13.01
C THR A 6 13.18 0.63 13.10
N ASP A 7 14.03 1.47 12.50
CA ASP A 7 13.85 2.92 12.43
C ASP A 7 12.64 3.35 11.59
N LEU A 8 12.24 2.56 10.58
CA LEU A 8 11.05 2.86 9.77
C LEU A 8 9.77 2.90 10.61
N PHE A 9 9.68 2.05 11.64
CA PHE A 9 8.45 1.81 12.40
C PHE A 9 8.15 2.94 13.38
N TYR A 10 9.18 3.53 13.98
CA TYR A 10 9.04 4.70 14.85
C TYR A 10 8.57 5.95 14.11
N CYS A 11 8.80 6.01 12.79
CA CYS A 11 8.44 7.18 11.98
C CYS A 11 6.94 7.27 11.70
N TYR A 12 6.21 6.17 11.47
CA TYR A 12 4.78 6.24 11.14
C TYR A 12 3.92 6.74 12.31
N PHE A 13 4.13 6.20 13.50
CA PHE A 13 3.38 6.65 14.68
C PHE A 13 3.68 8.13 14.99
N LYS A 14 4.94 8.55 14.89
CA LYS A 14 5.33 9.95 15.14
C LYS A 14 4.85 10.94 14.08
N ALA A 15 4.89 10.56 12.80
CA ALA A 15 4.56 11.46 11.70
C ALA A 15 3.05 11.49 11.37
N TRP A 16 2.38 10.35 11.54
CA TRP A 16 1.03 10.12 11.00
C TRP A 16 0.03 9.64 12.05
N ASN A 17 0.42 9.56 13.32
CA ASN A 17 -0.40 9.03 14.43
C ASN A 17 -0.95 7.62 14.20
N PHE A 18 -0.33 6.83 13.31
CA PHE A 18 -0.79 5.49 12.98
C PHE A 18 0.20 4.43 13.52
N PRO A 19 -0.10 3.77 14.65
CA PRO A 19 0.77 2.76 15.23
C PRO A 19 0.83 1.49 14.37
N ASN A 20 1.91 0.73 14.52
CA ASN A 20 2.12 -0.56 13.85
C ASN A 20 1.98 -0.50 12.31
N CYS A 21 2.24 0.64 11.68
CA CYS A 21 2.32 0.77 10.23
C CYS A 21 3.78 0.67 9.75
N VAL A 22 4.01 -0.08 8.67
CA VAL A 22 5.34 -0.25 8.06
C VAL A 22 5.48 0.47 6.73
N GLY A 23 4.39 0.94 6.15
CA GLY A 23 4.39 1.58 4.84
C GLY A 23 3.01 1.71 4.23
N CYS A 24 2.93 2.53 3.19
CA CYS A 24 1.76 2.68 2.34
C CYS A 24 2.04 2.13 0.95
N ILE A 25 1.13 1.31 0.41
CA ILE A 25 1.20 0.74 -0.94
C ILE A 25 0.28 1.49 -1.88
N ASP A 26 0.80 1.87 -3.04
CA ASP A 26 0.02 2.51 -4.10
C ASP A 26 0.55 2.14 -5.50
N GLY A 27 -0.31 2.33 -6.51
CA GLY A 27 -0.03 2.11 -7.92
C GLY A 27 0.04 3.41 -8.72
N LYS A 28 1.07 3.55 -9.55
CA LYS A 28 1.24 4.68 -10.47
C LYS A 28 1.37 4.23 -11.93
N HIS A 29 0.55 4.83 -12.78
CA HIS A 29 0.67 4.68 -14.24
C HIS A 29 1.83 5.51 -14.79
N ILE A 30 2.81 4.82 -15.40
CA ILE A 30 3.90 5.42 -16.17
C ILE A 30 3.51 5.38 -17.64
N ARG A 31 3.39 6.55 -18.27
CA ARG A 31 3.00 6.66 -19.67
C ARG A 31 4.07 6.08 -20.59
N ILE A 32 3.64 5.30 -21.57
CA ILE A 32 4.51 4.70 -22.59
C ILE A 32 3.96 5.00 -24.00
N LYS A 33 4.81 4.82 -25.01
CA LYS A 33 4.34 4.69 -26.39
C LYS A 33 3.66 3.32 -26.55
N CYS A 34 2.57 3.27 -27.33
CA CYS A 34 1.89 2.02 -27.67
C CYS A 34 2.90 0.98 -28.20
N PRO A 35 3.08 -0.15 -27.51
CA PRO A 35 3.92 -1.23 -28.00
C PRO A 35 3.34 -1.86 -29.27
N LYS A 36 4.20 -2.32 -30.18
CA LYS A 36 3.75 -2.97 -31.41
C LYS A 36 2.93 -4.23 -31.07
N ASN A 37 1.83 -4.45 -31.78
CA ASN A 37 0.97 -5.63 -31.65
C ASN A 37 0.40 -5.87 -30.23
N SER A 38 0.31 -4.85 -29.37
CA SER A 38 -0.17 -5.03 -28.00
C SER A 38 -1.70 -4.95 -27.84
N GLY A 39 -2.42 -4.53 -28.89
CA GLY A 39 -3.82 -4.17 -28.77
C GLY A 39 -4.02 -3.14 -27.65
N SER A 40 -4.99 -3.39 -26.76
CA SER A 40 -5.35 -2.48 -25.67
C SER A 40 -4.79 -2.87 -24.29
N ILE A 41 -3.87 -3.84 -24.17
CA ILE A 41 -3.46 -4.36 -22.85
C ILE A 41 -2.76 -3.31 -21.98
N TYR A 42 -2.03 -2.38 -22.60
CA TYR A 42 -1.41 -1.25 -21.91
C TYR A 42 -2.33 -0.02 -21.81
N TYR A 43 -3.50 -0.04 -22.44
CA TYR A 43 -4.40 1.11 -22.47
C TYR A 43 -5.22 1.20 -21.18
N ASN A 44 -5.05 2.29 -20.45
CA ASN A 44 -5.66 2.48 -19.13
C ASN A 44 -6.98 3.26 -19.19
N TYR A 45 -7.66 3.35 -18.05
CA TYR A 45 -8.92 4.09 -17.90
C TYR A 45 -8.78 5.61 -18.11
N LYS A 46 -7.56 6.16 -17.99
CA LYS A 46 -7.23 7.56 -18.27
C LYS A 46 -6.95 7.82 -19.76
N GLN A 47 -7.27 6.87 -20.64
CA GLN A 47 -7.16 6.99 -22.09
C GLN A 47 -5.73 7.19 -22.63
N TYR A 48 -4.74 6.54 -22.00
CA TYR A 48 -3.39 6.45 -22.54
C TYR A 48 -2.73 5.09 -22.30
N PHE A 49 -1.66 4.79 -23.05
CA PHE A 49 -0.86 3.58 -22.86
C PHE A 49 0.09 3.74 -21.68
N SER A 50 0.12 2.78 -20.76
CA SER A 50 0.95 2.80 -19.57
C SER A 50 1.40 1.42 -19.12
N ILE A 51 2.52 1.39 -18.41
CA ILE A 51 2.84 0.35 -17.44
C ILE A 51 2.55 0.87 -16.04
N VAL A 52 2.35 -0.03 -15.08
CA VAL A 52 2.15 0.35 -13.69
C VAL A 52 3.41 0.08 -12.87
N LEU A 53 3.76 1.05 -12.03
CA LEU A 53 4.68 0.92 -10.91
C LEU A 53 3.84 0.77 -9.65
N GLN A 54 4.01 -0.32 -8.93
CA GLN A 54 3.44 -0.50 -7.60
C GLN A 54 4.56 -0.35 -6.57
N GLY A 55 4.39 0.53 -5.59
CA GLY A 55 5.43 0.84 -4.62
C GLY A 55 4.92 0.80 -3.19
N ILE A 56 5.77 0.38 -2.26
CA ILE A 56 5.59 0.64 -0.83
C ILE A 56 6.52 1.77 -0.43
N ALA A 57 5.96 2.83 0.14
CA ALA A 57 6.72 3.93 0.70
C ALA A 57 6.70 3.90 2.24
N ASP A 58 7.77 4.39 2.84
CA ASP A 58 7.86 4.63 4.28
C ASP A 58 7.28 5.99 4.69
N ALA A 59 7.23 6.25 6.00
CA ALA A 59 6.71 7.49 6.56
C ALA A 59 7.48 8.75 6.12
N ASN A 60 8.70 8.60 5.60
CA ASN A 60 9.56 9.70 5.12
C ASN A 60 9.49 9.86 3.59
N TYR A 61 8.49 9.28 2.95
CA TYR A 61 8.28 9.30 1.51
C TYR A 61 9.37 8.60 0.69
N LYS A 62 10.05 7.61 1.27
CA LYS A 62 11.08 6.82 0.58
C LYS A 62 10.53 5.47 0.19
N PHE A 63 10.79 5.05 -1.04
CA PHE A 63 10.44 3.70 -1.48
C PHE A 63 11.20 2.66 -0.67
N VAL A 64 10.46 1.78 0.00
CA VAL A 64 10.96 0.55 0.63
C VAL A 64 11.17 -0.51 -0.45
N THR A 65 10.21 -0.62 -1.36
CA THR A 65 10.28 -1.52 -2.51
C THR A 65 9.37 -1.03 -3.62
N ILE A 66 9.69 -1.41 -4.85
CA ILE A 66 8.85 -1.19 -6.04
C ILE A 66 8.75 -2.48 -6.85
N ASP A 67 7.65 -2.62 -7.58
CA ASP A 67 7.42 -3.63 -8.61
C ASP A 67 6.90 -2.92 -9.86
N VAL A 68 7.53 -3.15 -11.01
CA VAL A 68 7.28 -2.39 -12.24
C VAL A 68 7.07 -3.34 -13.40
N GLY A 69 6.08 -3.03 -14.24
CA GLY A 69 5.88 -3.72 -15.52
C GLY A 69 4.50 -4.35 -15.68
N ALA A 70 3.60 -4.17 -14.73
CA ALA A 70 2.21 -4.57 -14.90
C ALA A 70 1.52 -3.76 -16.01
N TYR A 71 0.50 -4.37 -16.62
CA TYR A 71 -0.20 -3.76 -17.73
C TYR A 71 -1.12 -2.63 -17.27
N GLY A 72 -1.16 -1.52 -18.01
CA GLY A 72 -1.99 -0.35 -17.69
C GLY A 72 -3.50 -0.61 -17.62
N LYS A 73 -3.99 -1.75 -18.13
CA LYS A 73 -5.41 -2.14 -18.02
C LYS A 73 -5.76 -2.79 -16.67
N GLN A 74 -4.77 -3.24 -15.89
CA GLN A 74 -5.01 -3.96 -14.63
C GLN A 74 -5.29 -3.00 -13.48
N SER A 75 -6.13 -3.42 -12.52
CA SER A 75 -6.36 -2.70 -11.27
C SER A 75 -5.26 -2.96 -10.23
N ASP A 76 -5.09 -2.07 -9.27
CA ASP A 76 -4.03 -2.17 -8.26
C ASP A 76 -4.10 -3.45 -7.43
N GLY A 77 -5.30 -3.89 -7.04
CA GLY A 77 -5.49 -5.19 -6.39
C GLY A 77 -5.11 -6.39 -7.27
N GLY A 78 -5.37 -6.32 -8.58
CA GLY A 78 -4.96 -7.33 -9.54
C GLY A 78 -3.45 -7.38 -9.71
N ILE A 79 -2.82 -6.21 -9.83
CA ILE A 79 -1.36 -6.04 -9.90
C ILE A 79 -0.71 -6.57 -8.63
N PHE A 80 -1.25 -6.20 -7.46
CA PHE A 80 -0.79 -6.65 -6.16
C PHE A 80 -0.74 -8.17 -6.10
N SER A 81 -1.82 -8.86 -6.47
CA SER A 81 -1.89 -10.32 -6.41
C SER A 81 -0.83 -11.06 -7.26
N LEU A 82 -0.28 -10.39 -8.27
CA LEU A 82 0.75 -10.92 -9.18
C LEU A 82 2.16 -10.43 -8.83
N SER A 83 2.26 -9.38 -8.01
CA SER A 83 3.51 -8.72 -7.64
C SER A 83 4.44 -9.61 -6.81
N ASN A 84 5.73 -9.33 -6.89
CA ASN A 84 6.73 -9.88 -5.99
C ASN A 84 6.55 -9.35 -4.56
N ILE A 85 5.97 -8.16 -4.38
CA ILE A 85 5.59 -7.62 -3.07
C ILE A 85 4.64 -8.59 -2.36
N TYR A 86 3.56 -9.00 -3.03
CA TYR A 86 2.60 -9.95 -2.48
C TYR A 86 3.23 -11.32 -2.20
N LYS A 87 4.09 -11.82 -3.09
CA LYS A 87 4.82 -13.07 -2.85
C LYS A 87 5.64 -12.97 -1.57
N CYS A 88 6.41 -11.91 -1.38
CA CYS A 88 7.23 -11.69 -0.19
C CYS A 88 6.41 -11.58 1.09
N LEU A 89 5.27 -10.89 1.06
CA LEU A 89 4.35 -10.80 2.19
C LEU A 89 3.74 -12.18 2.52
N LYS A 90 3.31 -12.93 1.50
CA LYS A 90 2.72 -14.25 1.67
C LYS A 90 3.72 -15.29 2.19
N THR A 91 4.97 -15.24 1.76
CA THR A 91 6.04 -16.15 2.21
C THR A 91 6.78 -15.64 3.44
N ASN A 92 6.33 -14.54 4.05
CA ASN A 92 6.94 -13.93 5.23
C ASN A 92 8.42 -13.55 5.04
N THR A 93 8.84 -13.27 3.79
CA THR A 93 10.20 -12.84 3.44
C THR A 93 10.32 -11.32 3.31
N PHE A 94 9.22 -10.59 3.50
CA PHE A 94 9.19 -9.14 3.61
C PHE A 94 9.77 -8.63 4.95
N ASN A 95 10.03 -9.53 5.92
CA ASN A 95 10.54 -9.23 7.25
C ASN A 95 9.62 -8.27 8.04
N MET A 96 8.32 -8.58 8.06
CA MET A 96 7.36 -7.87 8.92
C MET A 96 7.76 -8.09 10.40
N PRO A 97 7.72 -7.05 11.24
CA PRO A 97 7.99 -7.21 12.67
C PRO A 97 6.94 -8.10 13.34
N SER A 98 7.34 -8.69 14.47
CA SER A 98 6.40 -9.38 15.34
C SER A 98 5.32 -8.42 15.86
N PRO A 99 4.08 -8.89 16.11
CA PRO A 99 3.02 -8.06 16.66
C PRO A 99 3.42 -7.35 17.96
N GLU A 100 3.00 -6.09 18.11
CA GLU A 100 3.32 -5.21 19.24
C GLU A 100 2.05 -4.59 19.83
N TYR A 101 2.13 -4.13 21.08
CA TYR A 101 1.00 -3.49 21.75
C TYR A 101 0.73 -2.11 21.17
N LEU A 102 -0.55 -1.80 20.94
CA LEU A 102 -0.94 -0.45 20.55
C LEU A 102 -0.68 0.53 21.71
N PRO A 103 -0.24 1.77 21.42
CA PRO A 103 0.08 2.77 22.43
C PRO A 103 -1.02 2.94 23.45
N SER A 104 -0.66 2.90 24.74
CA SER A 104 -1.58 3.09 25.87
C SER A 104 -2.72 2.07 25.95
N THR A 105 -2.55 0.87 25.37
CA THR A 105 -3.53 -0.23 25.46
C THR A 105 -2.87 -1.57 25.77
N GLU A 106 -3.67 -2.56 26.15
CA GLU A 106 -3.27 -3.97 26.23
C GLU A 106 -3.55 -4.74 24.92
N ILE A 107 -3.90 -4.03 23.85
CA ILE A 107 -4.25 -4.64 22.57
C ILE A 107 -2.97 -4.92 21.79
N LYS A 108 -2.65 -6.19 21.61
CA LYS A 108 -1.55 -6.62 20.75
C LYS A 108 -2.03 -6.75 19.31
N ALA A 109 -1.44 -5.97 18.40
CA ALA A 109 -1.84 -5.90 17.00
C ALA A 109 -0.66 -6.20 16.05
N PRO A 110 -0.90 -6.85 14.89
CA PRO A 110 0.14 -7.05 13.90
C PRO A 110 0.57 -5.73 13.27
N TYR A 111 1.75 -5.73 12.67
CA TYR A 111 2.18 -4.67 11.78
C TYR A 111 1.48 -4.80 10.42
N VAL A 112 1.07 -3.67 9.84
CA VAL A 112 0.31 -3.61 8.58
C VAL A 112 0.90 -2.63 7.58
N ILE A 113 0.66 -2.91 6.31
CA ILE A 113 0.80 -1.95 5.20
C ILE A 113 -0.58 -1.32 4.98
N LEU A 114 -0.63 -0.03 4.68
CA LEU A 114 -1.88 0.64 4.31
C LEU A 114 -2.01 0.67 2.79
N GLY A 115 -3.16 0.31 2.24
CA GLY A 115 -3.47 0.46 0.82
C GLY A 115 -4.83 1.14 0.62
N ASP A 116 -5.05 1.66 -0.58
CA ASP A 116 -6.35 2.23 -0.96
C ASP A 116 -7.47 1.17 -1.05
N GLU A 117 -8.67 1.61 -1.42
CA GLU A 117 -9.83 0.74 -1.51
C GLU A 117 -9.68 -0.41 -2.53
N ALA A 118 -8.84 -0.23 -3.57
CA ALA A 118 -8.62 -1.23 -4.62
C ALA A 118 -7.81 -2.43 -4.14
N TYR A 119 -7.13 -2.34 -2.99
CA TYR A 119 -6.42 -3.45 -2.37
C TYR A 119 -7.35 -4.41 -1.60
N PRO A 120 -6.94 -5.66 -1.37
CA PRO A 120 -7.69 -6.58 -0.51
C PRO A 120 -7.34 -6.38 0.98
N LEU A 121 -8.31 -6.57 1.87
CA LEU A 121 -8.05 -6.64 3.31
C LEU A 121 -7.33 -7.96 3.66
N LYS A 122 -6.18 -7.88 4.34
CA LYS A 122 -5.35 -9.02 4.78
C LYS A 122 -4.77 -8.76 6.18
N PRO A 123 -4.26 -9.78 6.90
CA PRO A 123 -3.60 -9.59 8.20
C PRO A 123 -2.40 -8.63 8.20
N TYR A 124 -1.79 -8.40 7.03
CA TYR A 124 -0.63 -7.52 6.80
C TYR A 124 -0.96 -6.34 5.87
N LEU A 125 -2.22 -6.19 5.42
CA LEU A 125 -2.64 -5.14 4.50
C LEU A 125 -4.01 -4.61 4.91
N LEU A 126 -4.01 -3.39 5.42
CA LEU A 126 -5.19 -2.68 5.87
C LEU A 126 -5.66 -1.72 4.79
N LYS A 127 -6.98 -1.54 4.68
CA LYS A 127 -7.59 -0.62 3.72
C LYS A 127 -8.80 0.11 4.33
N PRO A 128 -9.24 1.22 3.74
CA PRO A 128 -10.38 1.96 4.24
C PRO A 128 -11.68 1.14 4.19
N TYR A 129 -12.63 1.46 5.07
CA TYR A 129 -13.94 0.81 5.09
C TYR A 129 -14.73 1.15 3.82
N SER A 130 -15.17 0.12 3.08
CA SER A 130 -15.97 0.28 1.85
C SER A 130 -17.47 0.56 2.08
N ARG A 131 -17.90 0.94 3.29
CA ARG A 131 -19.34 1.10 3.62
C ARG A 131 -19.71 2.56 3.90
N PRO A 132 -20.90 3.01 3.48
CA PRO A 132 -21.33 4.40 3.61
C PRO A 132 -21.69 4.82 5.04
N TYR A 133 -22.12 3.87 5.88
CA TYR A 133 -22.50 4.12 7.26
C TYR A 133 -21.43 3.59 8.19
N LEU A 134 -20.64 4.52 8.74
CA LEU A 134 -19.59 4.26 9.72
C LEU A 134 -20.02 4.82 11.07
N SER A 135 -19.67 4.10 12.14
CA SER A 135 -19.74 4.67 13.49
C SER A 135 -18.77 5.86 13.62
N ASN A 136 -18.88 6.65 14.69
CA ASN A 136 -17.95 7.77 14.89
C ASN A 136 -16.51 7.28 15.04
N GLU A 137 -16.31 6.15 15.72
CA GLU A 137 -15.01 5.52 15.92
C GLU A 137 -14.43 5.03 14.59
N GLU A 138 -15.25 4.40 13.75
CA GLU A 138 -14.85 3.94 12.42
C GLU A 138 -14.51 5.10 11.49
N ARG A 139 -15.20 6.25 11.62
CA ARG A 139 -14.87 7.47 10.89
C ARG A 139 -13.54 8.06 11.32
N VAL A 140 -13.26 8.13 12.63
CA VAL A 140 -11.98 8.62 13.14
C VAL A 140 -10.85 7.76 12.60
N PHE A 141 -10.98 6.43 12.71
CA PHE A 141 -9.99 5.50 12.17
C PHE A 141 -9.81 5.64 10.65
N PHE A 142 -10.92 5.77 9.90
CA PHE A 142 -10.87 5.99 8.46
C PHE A 142 -10.13 7.28 8.11
N LEU A 143 -10.36 8.38 8.85
CA LEU A 143 -9.69 9.65 8.61
C LEU A 143 -8.19 9.58 8.91
N GLU A 144 -7.79 8.91 9.99
CA GLU A 144 -6.36 8.71 10.30
C GLU A 144 -5.66 7.87 9.21
N LEU A 145 -6.32 6.82 8.75
CA LEU A 145 -5.86 5.97 7.65
C LEU A 145 -5.74 6.78 6.35
N ASP A 146 -6.76 7.58 6.02
CA ASP A 146 -6.83 8.38 4.80
C ASP A 146 -5.78 9.49 4.79
N VAL A 147 -5.52 10.15 5.93
CA VAL A 147 -4.42 11.12 6.07
C VAL A 147 -3.07 10.44 5.84
N ALA A 148 -2.86 9.27 6.43
CA ALA A 148 -1.64 8.50 6.24
C ALA A 148 -1.46 8.05 4.78
N LEU A 149 -2.53 7.65 4.08
CA LEU A 149 -2.48 7.25 2.66
C LEU A 149 -2.26 8.44 1.72
N ASN A 150 -3.05 9.51 1.85
CA ASN A 150 -3.04 10.66 0.94
C ASN A 150 -1.78 11.50 1.04
N ALA A 151 -1.10 11.48 2.20
CA ALA A 151 0.25 12.01 2.31
C ALA A 151 1.16 11.39 1.21
N HIS A 152 1.05 10.08 0.98
CA HIS A 152 1.89 9.32 0.08
C HIS A 152 1.37 9.22 -1.37
N SER A 153 0.21 9.78 -1.70
CA SER A 153 -0.36 9.79 -3.07
C SER A 153 0.33 10.79 -4.02
N VAL A 154 1.49 11.34 -3.64
CA VAL A 154 2.20 12.41 -4.38
C VAL A 154 3.27 11.87 -5.34
N TYR A 155 3.51 10.55 -5.40
CA TYR A 155 4.47 9.99 -6.35
C TYR A 155 4.04 10.11 -7.78
#